data_AF-A0A4P6HNP2-F1
#
_entry.id   AF-A0A4P6HNP2-F1
#
_cell.length_a   1.000
_cell.length_b   1.000
_cell.length_c   1.000
_cell.angle_alpha   90.00
_cell.angle_beta   90.00
_cell.angle_gamma   90.00
#
_symmetry.space_group_name_H-M   'P 1'
#
loop_
_entity.id
_entity.type
_entity.pdbx_description
1 polymer ?
#
loop_
_entity_poly.entity_id
_entity_poly.type
_entity_poly.pdbx_seq_one_letter_code
_entity_poly.pdbx_strand_id
1 'polypeptide(L)'
;MSGIDLEHVLGDMGQPMHDHDTTPPIEANEPNFLTVEQMRCLDAAFAAWVAKAKGKRSVVSRNRTRLVFLLLRYTGAKLGEILAIDDQKDFVLACRKVLLGGGRDTDAKPRREVYLPGELHAELKQLLRDPDYTPHRGGIFHLDQGYVRRVIYDRASEAGIPKHLANPNTLRRSRAVELLQNGVPLTVVQRILGHLTANSTAAFLDLPEEEQKRLEKHFLDRENRRAAGQYNTFFGKIAAIEAGEIQSRLTVRTLGGHDLTAVISTKSLEALGLRLGGLATVRVKGALLALADAAEAGVAPDTHPAENRFRGVVERVTRGADVAEVVAALADGTRISATLGLDALAELRFCQGDGVTVLVSAFSVIVSAG
;
A
#
# COMPACT_ATOMS: atom_id res chain seq x y z
N MET A 1 -34.87 12.38 -14.82
CA MET A 1 -35.68 11.62 -13.85
C MET A 1 -35.18 10.18 -13.85
N SER A 2 -34.89 9.69 -12.63
CA SER A 2 -34.73 8.28 -12.19
C SER A 2 -33.86 7.37 -13.06
N GLY A 3 -32.66 6.96 -12.63
CA GLY A 3 -32.39 6.33 -11.33
C GLY A 3 -32.64 4.83 -11.50
N ILE A 4 -31.59 4.06 -11.81
CA ILE A 4 -31.65 2.60 -11.87
C ILE A 4 -31.08 2.11 -10.55
N ASP A 5 -31.97 1.59 -9.71
CA ASP A 5 -31.68 0.98 -8.41
C ASP A 5 -30.86 -0.30 -8.57
N LEU A 6 -29.74 -0.35 -7.85
CA LEU A 6 -28.76 -1.44 -7.83
C LEU A 6 -29.09 -2.53 -6.79
N GLU A 7 -30.32 -2.55 -6.25
CA GLU A 7 -30.72 -3.49 -5.20
C GLU A 7 -31.23 -4.87 -5.71
N HIS A 8 -31.31 -5.10 -7.02
CA HIS A 8 -31.99 -6.29 -7.54
C HIS A 8 -31.11 -7.51 -7.89
N VAL A 9 -29.86 -7.59 -7.41
CA VAL A 9 -28.93 -8.71 -7.75
C VAL A 9 -28.53 -9.58 -6.54
N LEU A 10 -29.07 -9.33 -5.34
CA LEU A 10 -28.77 -10.15 -4.14
C LEU A 10 -30.05 -10.58 -3.41
N GLY A 11 -30.97 -11.22 -4.14
CA GLY A 11 -32.21 -11.74 -3.58
C GLY A 11 -32.49 -13.16 -4.05
N ASP A 12 -31.70 -14.14 -3.60
CA ASP A 12 -32.24 -15.48 -3.38
C ASP A 12 -31.36 -16.25 -2.41
N MET A 13 -31.97 -16.78 -1.34
CA MET A 13 -31.52 -17.83 -0.40
C MET A 13 -32.14 -17.58 0.99
N GLY A 14 -33.37 -18.08 1.16
CA GLY A 14 -33.90 -18.67 2.40
C GLY A 14 -33.90 -17.82 3.68
N GLN A 15 -35.09 -17.37 4.08
CA GLN A 15 -35.34 -16.79 5.41
C GLN A 15 -35.05 -17.78 6.55
N PRO A 16 -34.49 -17.32 7.69
CA PRO A 16 -34.76 -17.92 8.99
C PRO A 16 -35.74 -17.06 9.81
N MET A 17 -36.52 -17.77 10.63
CA MET A 17 -37.51 -17.28 11.59
C MET A 17 -37.03 -16.14 12.50
N HIS A 18 -37.96 -15.23 12.81
CA HIS A 18 -37.85 -14.20 13.84
C HIS A 18 -37.46 -14.76 15.22
N ASP A 19 -36.59 -14.03 15.92
CA ASP A 19 -36.84 -13.68 17.31
C ASP A 19 -36.34 -12.25 17.58
N HIS A 20 -37.16 -11.47 18.28
CA HIS A 20 -36.95 -10.07 18.61
C HIS A 20 -35.81 -9.91 19.64
N ASP A 21 -34.76 -9.17 19.28
CA ASP A 21 -34.00 -8.40 20.27
C ASP A 21 -33.61 -7.03 19.71
N THR A 22 -34.15 -5.99 20.35
CA THR A 22 -33.99 -4.57 20.05
C THR A 22 -32.52 -4.16 20.11
N THR A 23 -31.88 -4.00 18.95
CA THR A 23 -30.57 -3.36 18.81
C THR A 23 -30.76 -2.03 18.07
N PRO A 24 -30.22 -0.90 18.56
CA PRO A 24 -30.39 0.40 17.91
C PRO A 24 -29.71 0.45 16.52
N PRO A 25 -30.06 1.44 15.67
CA PRO A 25 -29.60 1.52 14.29
C PRO A 25 -28.07 1.57 14.24
N ILE A 26 -27.49 0.79 13.33
CA ILE A 26 -26.05 0.66 13.08
C ILE A 26 -25.46 2.06 12.86
N GLU A 27 -24.74 2.56 13.87
CA GLU A 27 -23.88 3.73 13.77
C GLU A 27 -22.81 3.49 12.69
N ALA A 28 -22.40 4.58 12.02
CA ALA A 28 -21.53 4.62 10.84
C ALA A 28 -20.48 3.50 10.77
N ASN A 29 -20.52 2.73 9.68
CA ASN A 29 -19.68 1.58 9.34
C ASN A 29 -18.19 1.80 9.69
N GLU A 30 -17.76 1.33 10.88
CA GLU A 30 -16.37 1.48 11.32
C GLU A 30 -15.42 0.75 10.34
N PRO A 31 -14.29 1.38 10.00
CA PRO A 31 -13.33 0.78 9.08
C PRO A 31 -12.82 -0.57 9.59
N ASN A 32 -13.10 -1.65 8.85
CA ASN A 32 -12.67 -3.01 9.17
C ASN A 32 -11.19 -3.26 8.76
N PHE A 33 -10.29 -2.44 9.31
CA PHE A 33 -8.83 -2.54 9.23
C PHE A 33 -8.18 -1.90 10.46
N LEU A 34 -6.94 -2.30 10.77
CA LEU A 34 -6.13 -1.72 11.84
C LEU A 34 -5.39 -0.48 11.33
N THR A 35 -5.33 0.56 12.16
CA THR A 35 -4.47 1.71 11.93
C THR A 35 -2.98 1.35 12.10
N VAL A 36 -2.09 2.21 11.58
CA VAL A 36 -0.64 2.06 11.75
C VAL A 36 -0.25 1.95 13.23
N GLU A 37 -0.91 2.72 14.09
CA GLU A 37 -0.64 2.73 15.52
C GLU A 37 -1.12 1.44 16.21
N GLN A 38 -2.36 1.00 15.94
CA GLN A 38 -2.86 -0.28 16.45
C GLN A 38 -1.96 -1.44 16.02
N MET A 39 -1.47 -1.40 14.79
CA MET A 39 -0.57 -2.43 14.28
C MET A 39 0.79 -2.41 15.00
N ARG A 40 1.35 -1.22 15.26
CA ARG A 40 2.56 -1.05 16.06
C ARG A 40 2.39 -1.59 17.49
N CYS A 41 1.25 -1.33 18.12
CA CYS A 41 0.92 -1.88 19.43
C CYS A 41 0.85 -3.41 19.42
N LEU A 42 0.27 -3.99 18.35
CA LEU A 42 0.21 -5.44 18.19
C LEU A 42 1.60 -6.07 18.00
N ASP A 43 2.47 -5.44 17.20
CA ASP A 43 3.87 -5.86 17.04
C ASP A 43 4.60 -5.87 18.39
N ALA A 44 4.44 -4.82 19.18
CA ALA A 44 5.02 -4.70 20.52
C ALA A 44 4.47 -5.77 21.49
N ALA A 45 3.17 -6.06 21.45
CA ALA A 45 2.56 -7.10 22.28
C ALA A 45 3.13 -8.49 21.96
N PHE A 46 3.33 -8.81 20.67
CA PHE A 46 3.98 -10.05 20.26
C PHE A 46 5.43 -10.13 20.74
N ALA A 47 6.21 -9.05 20.59
CA ALA A 47 7.59 -9.00 21.06
C ALA A 47 7.69 -9.21 22.59
N ALA A 48 6.85 -8.51 23.36
CA ALA A 48 6.79 -8.64 24.82
C ALA A 48 6.39 -10.05 25.25
N TRP A 49 5.45 -10.69 24.54
CA TRP A 49 5.05 -12.05 24.83
C TRP A 49 6.15 -13.09 24.60
N VAL A 50 6.94 -12.94 23.53
CA VAL A 50 8.13 -13.78 23.31
C VAL A 50 9.17 -13.56 24.41
N ALA A 51 9.41 -12.29 24.80
CA ALA A 51 10.38 -11.95 25.85
C ALA A 51 10.02 -12.53 27.23
N LYS A 52 8.72 -12.67 27.53
CA LYS A 52 8.21 -13.30 28.78
C LYS A 52 8.35 -14.83 28.81
N ALA A 53 8.85 -15.47 27.75
CA ALA A 53 8.96 -16.92 27.69
C ALA A 53 10.01 -17.44 28.68
N LYS A 54 9.67 -18.49 29.43
CA LYS A 54 10.62 -19.16 30.33
C LYS A 54 11.21 -20.39 29.64
N GLY A 55 12.52 -20.37 29.41
CA GLY A 55 13.28 -21.48 28.82
C GLY A 55 13.24 -21.53 27.28
N LYS A 56 14.29 -22.13 26.71
CA LYS A 56 14.56 -22.15 25.26
C LYS A 56 13.40 -22.68 24.41
N ARG A 57 12.82 -23.82 24.80
CA ARG A 57 11.68 -24.44 24.07
C ARG A 57 10.47 -23.52 23.98
N SER A 58 10.19 -22.76 25.06
CA SER A 58 9.08 -21.80 25.09
C SER A 58 9.36 -20.60 24.20
N VAL A 59 10.59 -20.07 24.24
CA VAL A 59 11.04 -18.98 23.36
C VAL A 59 10.86 -19.37 21.90
N VAL A 60 11.35 -20.54 21.48
CA VAL A 60 11.23 -21.04 20.10
C VAL A 60 9.76 -21.15 19.68
N SER A 61 8.91 -21.78 20.50
CA SER A 61 7.48 -21.94 20.18
C SER A 61 6.75 -20.59 20.01
N ARG A 62 6.98 -19.65 20.93
CA ARG A 62 6.38 -18.31 20.84
C ARG A 62 6.92 -17.53 19.65
N ASN A 63 8.22 -17.61 19.39
CA ASN A 63 8.83 -16.88 18.29
C ASN A 63 8.39 -17.42 16.93
N ARG A 64 8.21 -18.75 16.77
CA ARG A 64 7.57 -19.34 15.57
C ARG A 64 6.19 -18.73 15.31
N THR A 65 5.39 -18.58 16.37
CA THR A 65 4.06 -17.97 16.26
C THR A 65 4.14 -16.48 15.92
N ARG A 66 5.09 -15.74 16.49
CA ARG A 66 5.37 -14.34 16.13
C ARG A 66 5.80 -14.21 14.66
N LEU A 67 6.64 -15.10 14.15
CA LEU A 67 7.03 -15.08 12.74
C LEU A 67 5.83 -15.30 11.79
N VAL A 68 4.90 -16.20 12.14
CA VAL A 68 3.64 -16.36 11.37
C VAL A 68 2.85 -15.05 11.34
N PHE A 69 2.74 -14.37 12.49
CA PHE A 69 2.11 -13.06 12.56
C PHE A 69 2.83 -12.00 11.72
N LEU A 70 4.16 -11.92 11.76
CA LEU A 70 4.94 -10.97 10.95
C LEU A 70 4.79 -11.26 9.45
N LEU A 71 4.75 -12.52 9.06
CA LEU A 71 4.49 -12.89 7.67
C LEU A 71 3.08 -12.47 7.24
N LEU A 72 2.04 -12.70 8.07
CA LEU A 72 0.69 -12.19 7.80
C LEU A 72 0.69 -10.68 7.59
N ARG A 73 1.35 -9.98 8.52
CA ARG A 73 1.44 -8.53 8.61
C ARG A 73 2.10 -7.89 7.39
N TYR A 74 3.21 -8.43 6.91
CA TYR A 74 4.01 -7.79 5.86
C TYR A 74 3.76 -8.34 4.45
N THR A 75 3.42 -9.61 4.32
CA THR A 75 3.12 -10.21 3.00
C THR A 75 1.65 -10.06 2.62
N GLY A 76 0.77 -9.88 3.61
CA GLY A 76 -0.67 -9.93 3.41
C GLY A 76 -1.17 -11.30 2.96
N ALA A 77 -0.38 -12.38 3.08
CA ALA A 77 -0.80 -13.73 2.70
C ALA A 77 -1.96 -14.25 3.55
N LYS A 78 -2.68 -15.27 3.07
CA LYS A 78 -3.68 -15.97 3.89
C LYS A 78 -2.95 -16.79 4.94
N LEU A 79 -3.56 -16.94 6.13
CA LEU A 79 -2.99 -17.77 7.20
C LEU A 79 -2.67 -19.19 6.73
N GLY A 80 -3.55 -19.81 5.94
CA GLY A 80 -3.28 -21.15 5.38
C GLY A 80 -2.10 -21.21 4.41
N GLU A 81 -1.81 -20.13 3.67
CA GLU A 81 -0.63 -20.06 2.80
C GLU A 81 0.65 -20.02 3.64
N ILE A 82 0.66 -19.23 4.71
CA ILE A 82 1.84 -19.10 5.60
C ILE A 82 2.12 -20.40 6.34
N LEU A 83 1.06 -21.04 6.86
CA LEU A 83 1.19 -22.31 7.56
C LEU A 83 1.61 -23.47 6.64
N ALA A 84 1.63 -23.28 5.31
CA ALA A 84 2.08 -24.26 4.34
C ALA A 84 3.50 -24.01 3.82
N ILE A 85 4.17 -22.93 4.26
CA ILE A 85 5.53 -22.57 3.84
C ILE A 85 6.54 -23.60 4.35
N ASP A 86 7.35 -24.13 3.44
CA ASP A 86 8.57 -24.89 3.75
C ASP A 86 9.77 -23.92 3.83
N ASP A 87 10.34 -23.76 5.03
CA ASP A 87 11.45 -22.82 5.25
C ASP A 87 12.73 -23.13 4.47
N GLN A 88 12.88 -24.35 3.95
CA GLN A 88 14.03 -24.76 3.15
C GLN A 88 13.84 -24.53 1.66
N LYS A 89 12.60 -24.51 1.16
CA LYS A 89 12.29 -24.47 -0.28
C LYS A 89 11.69 -23.15 -0.73
N ASP A 90 10.84 -22.55 0.10
CA ASP A 90 10.00 -21.43 -0.33
C ASP A 90 10.64 -20.06 -0.02
N PHE A 91 11.74 -19.99 0.74
CA PHE A 91 12.50 -18.74 0.91
C PHE A 91 13.69 -18.63 -0.05
N VAL A 92 13.68 -17.57 -0.85
CA VAL A 92 14.84 -17.14 -1.63
C VAL A 92 15.57 -16.07 -0.83
N LEU A 93 16.37 -16.53 0.14
CA LEU A 93 17.05 -15.64 1.10
C LEU A 93 18.00 -14.64 0.42
N ALA A 94 18.65 -15.02 -0.68
CA ALA A 94 19.50 -14.11 -1.45
C ALA A 94 18.75 -12.88 -2.00
N CYS A 95 17.45 -13.03 -2.27
CA CYS A 95 16.61 -12.00 -2.89
C CYS A 95 15.60 -11.37 -1.91
N ARG A 96 15.62 -11.76 -0.62
CA ARG A 96 14.62 -11.35 0.39
C ARG A 96 13.18 -11.68 -0.03
N LYS A 97 12.97 -12.83 -0.68
CA LYS A 97 11.65 -13.25 -1.17
C LYS A 97 11.15 -14.50 -0.45
N VAL A 98 9.83 -14.61 -0.39
CA VAL A 98 9.11 -15.84 -0.06
C VAL A 98 8.15 -16.20 -1.19
N LEU A 99 8.08 -17.48 -1.54
CA LEU A 99 7.10 -18.01 -2.47
C LEU A 99 5.84 -18.39 -1.70
N LEU A 100 4.69 -17.88 -2.15
CA LEU A 100 3.39 -18.08 -1.52
C LEU A 100 2.40 -18.64 -2.54
N GLY A 101 1.54 -19.55 -2.11
CA GLY A 101 0.64 -20.29 -3.01
C GLY A 101 1.16 -21.70 -3.29
N GLY A 102 0.35 -22.51 -3.98
CA GLY A 102 0.54 -23.96 -4.03
C GLY A 102 -0.03 -24.63 -2.78
N GLY A 103 -1.35 -24.81 -2.74
CA GLY A 103 -1.96 -25.72 -1.76
C GLY A 103 -1.46 -27.15 -1.99
N ARG A 104 -1.67 -28.03 -1.01
CA ARG A 104 -1.45 -29.49 -1.16
C ARG A 104 -2.33 -30.16 -2.21
N ASP A 105 -3.27 -29.42 -2.79
CA ASP A 105 -4.29 -29.95 -3.69
C ASP A 105 -3.94 -29.66 -5.15
N THR A 106 -4.25 -30.63 -6.00
CA THR A 106 -3.82 -30.78 -7.41
C THR A 106 -4.37 -29.72 -8.39
N ASP A 107 -5.09 -28.70 -7.91
CA ASP A 107 -5.49 -27.51 -8.67
C ASP A 107 -4.61 -26.32 -8.25
N ALA A 108 -3.42 -26.28 -8.87
CA ALA A 108 -2.34 -25.39 -8.50
C ALA A 108 -2.70 -23.91 -8.73
N LYS A 109 -3.18 -23.24 -7.68
CA LYS A 109 -3.15 -21.77 -7.62
C LYS A 109 -1.73 -21.29 -7.93
N PRO A 110 -1.56 -20.29 -8.82
CA PRO A 110 -0.24 -19.84 -9.22
C PRO A 110 0.57 -19.40 -8.00
N ARG A 111 1.81 -19.91 -7.90
CA ARG A 111 2.77 -19.44 -6.90
C ARG A 111 3.13 -18.00 -7.22
N ARG A 112 3.13 -17.14 -6.20
CA ARG A 112 3.57 -15.74 -6.31
C ARG A 112 4.78 -15.50 -5.43
N GLU A 113 5.65 -14.62 -5.87
CA GLU A 113 6.81 -14.17 -5.09
C GLU A 113 6.41 -12.90 -4.32
N VAL A 114 6.75 -12.82 -3.03
CA VAL A 114 6.53 -11.61 -2.23
C VAL A 114 7.83 -11.24 -1.52
N TYR A 115 8.18 -9.95 -1.57
CA TYR A 115 9.38 -9.44 -0.90
C TYR A 115 9.13 -9.22 0.60
N LEU A 116 10.15 -9.49 1.39
CA LEU A 116 10.16 -9.33 2.84
C LEU A 116 10.91 -8.05 3.24
N PRO A 117 10.45 -7.36 4.29
CA PRO A 117 11.21 -6.30 4.95
C PRO A 117 12.63 -6.72 5.31
N GLY A 118 13.58 -5.78 5.21
CA GLY A 118 14.99 -6.04 5.53
C GLY A 118 15.19 -6.54 6.96
N GLU A 119 14.47 -5.95 7.92
CA GLU A 119 14.50 -6.34 9.34
C GLU A 119 13.96 -7.77 9.55
N LEU A 120 12.78 -8.07 9.00
CA LEU A 120 12.19 -9.42 9.07
C LEU A 120 13.09 -10.45 8.38
N HIS A 121 13.69 -10.10 7.25
CA HIS A 121 14.62 -10.98 6.54
C HIS A 121 15.89 -11.25 7.37
N ALA A 122 16.47 -10.22 7.98
CA ALA A 122 17.65 -10.37 8.83
C ALA A 122 17.35 -11.26 10.04
N GLU A 123 16.21 -11.01 10.69
CA GLU A 123 15.73 -11.82 11.82
C GLU A 123 15.52 -13.28 11.40
N LEU A 124 14.81 -13.53 10.30
CA LEU A 124 14.59 -14.88 9.78
C LEU A 124 15.91 -15.59 9.46
N LYS A 125 16.86 -14.90 8.82
CA LYS A 125 18.17 -15.45 8.49
C LYS A 125 18.97 -15.83 9.73
N GLN A 126 18.87 -15.07 10.82
CA GLN A 126 19.51 -15.38 12.09
C GLN A 126 18.87 -16.60 12.75
N LEU A 127 17.53 -16.66 12.79
CA LEU A 127 16.79 -17.76 13.40
C LEU A 127 16.97 -19.08 12.66
N LEU A 128 17.03 -19.06 11.32
CA LEU A 128 17.29 -20.26 10.52
C LEU A 128 18.70 -20.85 10.72
N ARG A 129 19.64 -20.08 11.27
CA ARG A 129 20.99 -20.53 11.63
C ARG A 129 21.11 -20.96 13.09
N ASP A 130 20.13 -20.66 13.92
CA ASP A 130 20.13 -20.98 15.34
C ASP A 130 19.88 -22.50 15.54
N PRO A 131 20.79 -23.21 16.23
CA PRO A 131 20.62 -24.64 16.51
C PRO A 131 19.29 -25.01 17.17
N ASP A 132 18.72 -24.11 17.98
CA ASP A 132 17.46 -24.35 18.70
C ASP A 132 16.26 -24.50 17.73
N TYR A 133 16.37 -24.07 16.47
CA TYR A 133 15.33 -24.19 15.43
C TYR A 133 15.57 -25.37 14.47
N THR A 134 16.71 -26.05 14.57
CA THR A 134 17.05 -27.23 13.74
C THR A 134 15.96 -28.32 13.75
N PRO A 135 15.36 -28.68 14.91
CA PRO A 135 14.32 -29.72 14.95
C PRO A 135 13.02 -29.35 14.21
N HIS A 136 12.87 -28.08 13.83
CA HIS A 136 11.67 -27.56 13.19
C HIS A 136 11.88 -27.22 11.71
N ARG A 137 13.08 -27.43 11.15
CA ARG A 137 13.38 -27.14 9.74
C ARG A 137 12.48 -27.94 8.79
N GLY A 138 12.06 -27.31 7.71
CA GLY A 138 11.05 -27.81 6.77
C GLY A 138 9.60 -27.66 7.27
N GLY A 139 9.41 -27.16 8.50
CA GLY A 139 8.10 -27.04 9.13
C GLY A 139 8.03 -25.95 10.21
N ILE A 140 8.88 -24.93 10.14
CA ILE A 140 8.91 -23.85 11.15
C ILE A 140 7.54 -23.19 11.27
N PHE A 141 6.82 -23.05 10.17
CA PHE A 141 5.50 -22.42 10.12
C PHE A 141 4.34 -23.41 10.27
N HIS A 142 4.60 -24.73 10.36
CA HIS A 142 3.57 -25.74 10.58
C HIS A 142 3.06 -25.66 12.03
N LEU A 143 2.01 -24.86 12.22
CA LEU A 143 1.30 -24.64 13.48
C LEU A 143 -0.19 -24.86 13.28
N ASP A 144 -0.89 -25.23 14.35
CA ASP A 144 -2.35 -25.32 14.32
C ASP A 144 -2.98 -23.93 14.07
N GLN A 145 -3.94 -23.88 13.14
CA GLN A 145 -4.58 -22.63 12.75
C GLN A 145 -5.40 -22.01 13.89
N GLY A 146 -6.05 -22.84 14.70
CA GLY A 146 -6.82 -22.41 15.87
C GLY A 146 -5.94 -21.79 16.95
N TYR A 147 -4.78 -22.42 17.21
CA TYR A 147 -3.77 -21.90 18.13
C TYR A 147 -3.24 -20.55 17.69
N VAL A 148 -2.84 -20.39 16.41
CA VAL A 148 -2.35 -19.10 15.91
C VAL A 148 -3.41 -18.01 16.03
N ARG A 149 -4.68 -18.29 15.67
CA ARG A 149 -5.78 -17.33 15.83
C ARG A 149 -5.95 -16.91 17.29
N ARG A 150 -5.95 -17.87 18.22
CA ARG A 150 -6.06 -17.60 19.65
C ARG A 150 -4.94 -16.68 20.14
N VAL A 151 -3.69 -16.97 19.77
CA VAL A 151 -2.55 -16.13 20.16
C VAL A 151 -2.68 -14.71 19.61
N ILE A 152 -3.12 -14.55 18.36
CA ILE A 152 -3.36 -13.21 17.79
C ILE A 152 -4.44 -12.46 18.59
N TYR A 153 -5.55 -13.13 18.94
CA TYR A 153 -6.62 -12.51 19.73
C TYR A 153 -6.18 -12.13 21.14
N ASP A 154 -5.36 -12.96 21.79
CA ASP A 154 -4.84 -12.67 23.12
C ASP A 154 -3.92 -11.44 23.08
N ARG A 155 -3.02 -11.36 22.09
CA ARG A 155 -2.12 -10.20 21.90
C ARG A 155 -2.88 -8.93 21.51
N ALA A 156 -3.93 -9.06 20.71
CA ALA A 156 -4.81 -7.94 20.39
C ALA A 156 -5.54 -7.42 21.62
N SER A 157 -6.06 -8.31 22.47
CA SER A 157 -6.70 -7.93 23.72
C SER A 157 -5.75 -7.19 24.66
N GLU A 158 -4.48 -7.62 24.75
CA GLU A 158 -3.44 -6.94 25.53
C GLU A 158 -3.08 -5.56 24.96
N ALA A 159 -3.20 -5.38 23.65
CA ALA A 159 -2.98 -4.11 22.95
C ALA A 159 -4.23 -3.20 22.92
N GLY A 160 -5.33 -3.60 23.57
CA GLY A 160 -6.59 -2.82 23.55
C GLY A 160 -7.33 -2.85 22.21
N ILE A 161 -7.03 -3.82 21.33
CA ILE A 161 -7.61 -3.95 20.00
C ILE A 161 -8.83 -4.88 20.06
N PRO A 162 -9.99 -4.44 19.54
CA PRO A 162 -11.18 -5.30 19.46
C PRO A 162 -10.91 -6.62 18.73
N LYS A 163 -11.41 -7.73 19.27
CA LYS A 163 -11.20 -9.08 18.71
C LYS A 163 -11.65 -9.21 17.26
N HIS A 164 -12.72 -8.50 16.87
CA HIS A 164 -13.25 -8.55 15.51
C HIS A 164 -12.27 -7.97 14.47
N LEU A 165 -11.41 -7.01 14.86
CA LEU A 165 -10.38 -6.43 13.99
C LEU A 165 -9.10 -7.28 13.94
N ALA A 166 -8.83 -8.10 14.96
CA ALA A 166 -7.59 -8.85 15.06
C ALA A 166 -7.55 -10.17 14.28
N ASN A 167 -8.52 -10.43 13.39
CA ASN A 167 -8.53 -11.67 12.62
C ASN A 167 -7.54 -11.62 11.43
N PRO A 168 -7.04 -12.76 10.93
CA PRO A 168 -6.06 -12.78 9.84
C PRO A 168 -6.51 -12.10 8.53
N ASN A 169 -7.82 -12.12 8.23
CA ASN A 169 -8.34 -11.43 7.04
C ASN A 169 -8.31 -9.91 7.21
N THR A 170 -8.61 -9.41 8.42
CA THR A 170 -8.48 -7.99 8.72
C THR A 170 -7.02 -7.57 8.72
N LEU A 171 -6.08 -8.35 9.27
CA LEU A 171 -4.63 -8.06 9.13
C LEU A 171 -4.19 -7.94 7.66
N ARG A 172 -4.69 -8.84 6.80
CA ARG A 172 -4.48 -8.77 5.35
C ARG A 172 -5.07 -7.52 4.71
N ARG A 173 -6.28 -7.10 5.11
CA ARG A 173 -6.89 -5.84 4.64
C ARG A 173 -6.11 -4.63 5.13
N SER A 174 -5.70 -4.60 6.40
CA SER A 174 -4.85 -3.54 6.96
C SER A 174 -3.56 -3.40 6.15
N ARG A 175 -2.96 -4.52 5.74
CA ARG A 175 -1.79 -4.51 4.85
C ARG A 175 -2.10 -3.90 3.48
N ALA A 176 -3.23 -4.25 2.88
CA ALA A 176 -3.66 -3.67 1.61
C ALA A 176 -3.85 -2.15 1.72
N VAL A 177 -4.56 -1.70 2.75
CA VAL A 177 -4.83 -0.29 3.02
C VAL A 177 -3.53 0.48 3.27
N GLU A 178 -2.61 -0.08 4.05
CA GLU A 178 -1.31 0.52 4.31
C GLU A 178 -0.48 0.68 3.02
N LEU A 179 -0.43 -0.34 2.16
CA LEU A 179 0.28 -0.25 0.87
C LEU A 179 -0.34 0.85 -0.01
N LEU A 180 -1.67 0.92 -0.09
CA LEU A 180 -2.38 1.96 -0.83
C LEU A 180 -2.11 3.36 -0.26
N GLN A 181 -2.12 3.52 1.07
CA GLN A 181 -1.80 4.77 1.75
C GLN A 181 -0.35 5.21 1.51
N ASN A 182 0.57 4.25 1.33
CA ASN A 182 1.97 4.50 1.00
C ASN A 182 2.21 4.72 -0.51
N GLY A 183 1.14 4.84 -1.32
CA GLY A 183 1.21 5.14 -2.74
C GLY A 183 1.56 3.95 -3.62
N VAL A 184 1.39 2.72 -3.13
CA VAL A 184 1.50 1.51 -3.97
C VAL A 184 0.21 1.38 -4.80
N PRO A 185 0.28 1.29 -6.14
CA PRO A 185 -0.90 1.16 -6.99
C PRO A 185 -1.75 -0.06 -6.65
N LEU A 186 -3.08 0.05 -6.76
CA LEU A 186 -4.02 -1.02 -6.43
C LEU A 186 -3.72 -2.34 -7.17
N THR A 187 -3.29 -2.27 -8.43
CA THR A 187 -2.91 -3.43 -9.24
C THR A 187 -1.71 -4.19 -8.67
N VAL A 188 -0.70 -3.47 -8.17
CA VAL A 188 0.47 -4.03 -7.49
C VAL A 188 0.05 -4.64 -6.15
N VAL A 189 -0.80 -3.95 -5.40
CA VAL A 189 -1.37 -4.48 -4.15
C VAL A 189 -2.18 -5.76 -4.39
N GLN A 190 -3.04 -5.79 -5.40
CA GLN A 190 -3.83 -6.97 -5.78
C GLN A 190 -2.92 -8.16 -6.14
N ARG A 191 -1.82 -7.94 -6.85
CA ARG A 191 -0.84 -8.97 -7.19
C ARG A 191 -0.07 -9.49 -5.98
N ILE A 192 0.44 -8.61 -5.11
CA ILE A 192 1.09 -8.98 -3.83
C ILE A 192 0.17 -9.85 -2.98
N LEU A 193 -1.10 -9.49 -2.90
CA LEU A 193 -2.09 -10.23 -2.14
C LEU A 193 -2.50 -11.54 -2.84
N GLY A 194 -2.38 -11.64 -4.16
CA GLY A 194 -2.85 -12.79 -4.94
C GLY A 194 -4.35 -12.75 -5.24
N HIS A 195 -4.93 -11.55 -5.32
CA HIS A 195 -6.28 -11.32 -5.84
C HIS A 195 -6.19 -11.02 -7.34
N LEU A 196 -6.11 -12.06 -8.17
CA LEU A 196 -6.40 -11.92 -9.60
C LEU A 196 -7.92 -12.10 -9.77
N THR A 197 -8.71 -11.07 -9.50
CA THR A 197 -10.10 -11.03 -9.98
C THR A 197 -10.11 -10.34 -11.33
N ALA A 198 -10.70 -10.99 -12.33
CA ALA A 198 -10.66 -10.63 -13.76
C ALA A 198 -11.32 -9.29 -14.16
N ASN A 199 -11.68 -8.42 -13.20
CA ASN A 199 -12.34 -7.16 -13.50
C ASN A 199 -11.43 -5.96 -13.23
N SER A 200 -11.06 -5.34 -14.36
CA SER A 200 -10.64 -3.94 -14.54
C SER A 200 -9.27 -3.51 -14.01
N THR A 201 -8.22 -3.74 -14.80
CA THR A 201 -7.34 -2.66 -15.29
C THR A 201 -6.48 -3.18 -16.46
N ALA A 202 -6.98 -3.03 -17.69
CA ALA A 202 -6.35 -3.56 -18.91
C ALA A 202 -4.94 -3.00 -19.19
N ALA A 203 -4.59 -1.83 -18.64
CA ALA A 203 -3.27 -1.21 -18.86
C ALA A 203 -2.11 -1.94 -18.14
N PHE A 204 -2.40 -2.81 -17.16
CA PHE A 204 -1.38 -3.56 -16.40
C PHE A 204 -1.06 -4.94 -16.97
N LEU A 205 -1.85 -5.43 -17.94
CA LEU A 205 -1.75 -6.79 -18.47
C LEU A 205 -0.71 -6.95 -19.58
N ASP A 206 -0.10 -5.86 -20.07
CA ASP A 206 0.83 -5.88 -21.20
C ASP A 206 2.31 -5.67 -20.82
N LEU A 207 2.65 -5.56 -19.53
CA LEU A 207 4.06 -5.49 -19.09
C LEU A 207 4.64 -6.90 -18.94
N PRO A 208 5.87 -7.17 -19.43
CA PRO A 208 6.56 -8.44 -19.17
C PRO A 208 6.70 -8.72 -17.66
N GLU A 209 6.60 -9.98 -17.23
CA GLU A 209 6.66 -10.36 -15.80
C GLU A 209 7.88 -9.80 -15.06
N GLU A 210 9.02 -9.68 -15.74
CA GLU A 210 10.25 -9.14 -15.16
C GLU A 210 10.16 -7.65 -14.79
N GLU A 211 9.44 -6.84 -15.57
CA GLU A 211 9.22 -5.42 -15.25
C GLU A 211 8.24 -5.27 -14.07
N GLN A 212 7.25 -6.15 -13.99
CA GLN A 212 6.31 -6.19 -12.87
C GLN A 212 7.03 -6.53 -11.56
N LYS A 213 7.91 -7.54 -11.58
CA LYS A 213 8.73 -7.94 -10.42
C LYS A 213 9.68 -6.83 -9.97
N ARG A 214 10.28 -6.08 -10.90
CA ARG A 214 11.13 -4.91 -10.58
C ARG A 214 10.34 -3.81 -9.89
N LEU A 215 9.14 -3.53 -10.39
CA LEU A 215 8.26 -2.52 -9.83
C LEU A 215 7.82 -2.87 -8.40
N GLU A 216 7.39 -4.12 -8.17
CA GLU A 216 7.06 -4.65 -6.84
C GLU A 216 8.23 -4.49 -5.86
N LYS A 217 9.45 -4.90 -6.29
CA LYS A 217 10.65 -4.77 -5.48
C LYS A 217 10.92 -3.31 -5.09
N HIS A 218 10.80 -2.40 -6.04
CA HIS A 218 11.06 -0.97 -5.81
C HIS A 218 10.08 -0.37 -4.79
N PHE A 219 8.79 -0.68 -4.92
CA PHE A 219 7.76 -0.22 -3.98
C PHE A 219 7.97 -0.77 -2.57
N LEU A 220 8.27 -2.07 -2.45
CA LEU A 220 8.53 -2.73 -1.16
C LEU A 220 9.85 -2.24 -0.53
N ASP A 221 10.92 -2.05 -1.30
CA ASP A 221 12.18 -1.50 -0.78
C ASP A 221 12.03 -0.04 -0.31
N ARG A 222 11.13 0.74 -0.91
CA ARG A 222 10.80 2.09 -0.46
C ARG A 222 10.02 2.10 0.85
N GLU A 223 9.00 1.25 1.00
CA GLU A 223 8.25 1.12 2.25
C GLU A 223 9.19 0.77 3.43
N ASN A 224 10.15 -0.12 3.17
CA ASN A 224 11.13 -0.56 4.16
C ASN A 224 12.20 0.48 4.48
N ARG A 225 12.44 1.44 3.57
CA ARG A 225 13.23 2.65 3.84
C ARG A 225 12.30 3.70 4.42
N ARG A 226 11.92 3.56 5.69
CA ARG A 226 11.45 4.69 6.49
C ARG A 226 12.57 5.72 6.60
N ALA A 227 12.70 6.54 5.56
CA ALA A 227 13.43 7.78 5.57
C ALA A 227 12.48 8.83 4.97
N ALA A 228 12.15 9.79 5.82
CA ALA A 228 11.32 10.95 5.58
C ALA A 228 11.35 11.47 4.13
N GLY A 229 10.17 11.75 3.57
CA GLY A 229 10.08 12.49 2.32
C GLY A 229 8.65 12.87 1.98
N GLN A 230 8.30 14.14 2.23
CA GLN A 230 7.07 14.87 1.88
C GLN A 230 6.83 14.99 0.35
N TYR A 231 7.10 13.94 -0.43
CA TYR A 231 7.01 14.00 -1.89
C TYR A 231 5.87 13.13 -2.39
N ASN A 232 4.92 13.73 -3.11
CA ASN A 232 3.92 12.98 -3.87
C ASN A 232 4.65 12.19 -4.96
N THR A 233 4.46 10.88 -5.02
CA THR A 233 5.17 10.05 -6.01
C THR A 233 4.20 9.36 -6.94
N PHE A 234 4.48 9.47 -8.22
CA PHE A 234 3.77 8.82 -9.30
C PHE A 234 4.72 7.89 -10.02
N PHE A 235 4.17 6.83 -10.62
CA PHE A 235 4.90 5.91 -11.45
C PHE A 235 4.21 5.86 -12.79
N GLY A 236 4.98 5.73 -13.86
CA GLY A 236 4.42 5.78 -15.19
C GLY A 236 5.42 5.46 -16.28
N LYS A 237 4.92 5.43 -17.50
CA LYS A 237 5.71 5.26 -18.71
C LYS A 237 6.04 6.62 -19.28
N ILE A 238 7.28 6.82 -19.71
CA ILE A 238 7.66 8.03 -20.44
C ILE A 238 6.94 8.00 -21.79
N ALA A 239 5.91 8.83 -21.90
CA ALA A 239 5.03 8.92 -23.06
C ALA A 239 5.56 9.87 -24.14
N ALA A 240 6.32 10.88 -23.73
CA ALA A 240 7.00 11.80 -24.65
C ALA A 240 8.31 12.32 -24.05
N ILE A 241 9.28 12.60 -24.91
CA ILE A 241 10.52 13.29 -24.57
C ILE A 241 10.74 14.36 -25.64
N GLU A 242 10.79 15.62 -25.22
CA GLU A 242 11.19 16.76 -26.02
C GLU A 242 12.56 17.21 -25.50
N ALA A 243 13.62 16.73 -26.16
CA ALA A 243 14.98 17.10 -25.80
C ALA A 243 15.30 18.51 -26.30
N GLY A 244 15.72 19.40 -25.39
CA GLY A 244 16.28 20.71 -25.73
C GLY A 244 17.78 20.79 -25.40
N GLU A 245 18.42 21.91 -25.71
CA GLU A 245 19.87 22.07 -25.51
C GLU A 245 20.29 22.07 -24.03
N ILE A 246 19.49 22.71 -23.18
CA ILE A 246 19.78 22.84 -21.74
C ILE A 246 18.81 22.00 -20.91
N GLN A 247 17.53 22.03 -21.28
CA GLN A 247 16.45 21.37 -20.60
C GLN A 247 15.70 20.45 -21.55
N SER A 248 15.27 19.32 -21.02
CA SER A 248 14.42 18.35 -21.69
C SER A 248 13.09 18.28 -20.95
N ARG A 249 12.00 18.33 -21.71
CA ARG A 249 10.65 18.13 -21.20
C ARG A 249 10.26 16.67 -21.39
N LEU A 250 9.80 16.02 -20.34
CA LEU A 250 9.28 14.67 -20.37
C LEU A 250 7.82 14.69 -20.00
N THR A 251 7.01 13.93 -20.72
CA THR A 251 5.67 13.58 -20.27
C THR A 251 5.68 12.15 -19.78
N VAL A 252 5.35 11.94 -18.51
CA VAL A 252 5.19 10.62 -17.90
C VAL A 252 3.71 10.36 -17.74
N ARG A 253 3.19 9.38 -18.48
CA ARG A 253 1.83 8.90 -18.29
C ARG A 253 1.82 8.00 -17.07
N THR A 254 1.24 8.50 -15.99
CA THR A 254 1.10 7.79 -14.73
C THR A 254 0.22 6.56 -14.90
N LEU A 255 0.37 5.59 -13.99
CA LEU A 255 -0.48 4.40 -13.95
C LEU A 255 -1.98 4.72 -13.72
N GLY A 256 -2.26 5.89 -13.14
CA GLY A 256 -3.59 6.46 -12.97
C GLY A 256 -4.20 7.08 -14.23
N GLY A 257 -3.47 7.08 -15.35
CA GLY A 257 -3.89 7.70 -16.61
C GLY A 257 -3.60 9.20 -16.71
N HIS A 258 -3.08 9.83 -15.65
CA HIS A 258 -2.71 11.24 -15.69
C HIS A 258 -1.39 11.45 -16.42
N ASP A 259 -1.31 12.49 -17.24
CA ASP A 259 -0.06 12.92 -17.86
C ASP A 259 0.65 13.93 -16.96
N LEU A 260 1.85 13.57 -16.52
CA LEU A 260 2.69 14.40 -15.66
C LEU A 260 3.93 14.86 -16.44
N THR A 261 3.98 16.15 -16.70
CA THR A 261 5.10 16.86 -17.31
C THR A 261 6.19 17.17 -16.28
N ALA A 262 7.41 16.77 -16.59
CA ALA A 262 8.62 17.12 -15.85
C ALA A 262 9.59 17.87 -16.77
N VAL A 263 10.25 18.91 -16.26
CA VAL A 263 11.35 19.57 -16.95
C VAL A 263 12.64 19.29 -16.19
N ILE A 264 13.56 18.57 -16.82
CA ILE A 264 14.87 18.21 -16.24
C ILE A 264 16.00 18.72 -17.14
N SER A 265 17.24 18.75 -16.64
CA SER A 265 18.37 19.06 -17.51
C SER A 265 18.61 17.95 -18.54
N THR A 266 19.02 18.31 -19.75
CA THR A 266 19.32 17.31 -20.81
C THR A 266 20.44 16.36 -20.39
N LYS A 267 21.43 16.85 -19.62
CA LYS A 267 22.44 15.99 -18.97
C LYS A 267 21.84 14.95 -18.02
N SER A 268 20.79 15.30 -17.27
CA SER A 268 20.10 14.36 -16.39
C SER A 268 19.30 13.32 -17.16
N LEU A 269 18.68 13.71 -18.29
CA LEU A 269 17.98 12.78 -19.18
C LEU A 269 18.94 11.67 -19.65
N GLU A 270 20.11 12.06 -20.14
CA GLU A 270 21.16 11.16 -20.64
C GLU A 270 21.75 10.31 -19.51
N ALA A 271 22.16 10.93 -18.39
CA ALA A 271 22.79 10.23 -17.27
C ALA A 271 21.88 9.18 -16.62
N LEU A 272 20.57 9.43 -16.60
CA LEU A 272 19.58 8.50 -16.05
C LEU A 272 19.13 7.44 -17.07
N GLY A 273 19.57 7.51 -18.33
CA GLY A 273 19.17 6.56 -19.37
C GLY A 273 17.67 6.55 -19.65
N LEU A 274 16.99 7.68 -19.45
CA LEU A 274 15.55 7.81 -19.65
C LEU A 274 15.24 7.76 -21.15
N ARG A 275 14.39 6.81 -21.53
CA ARG A 275 14.04 6.55 -22.94
C ARG A 275 12.54 6.56 -23.13
N LEU A 276 12.09 6.91 -24.34
CA LEU A 276 10.69 6.83 -24.70
C LEU A 276 10.18 5.41 -24.46
N GLY A 277 9.03 5.31 -23.79
CA GLY A 277 8.44 4.05 -23.38
C GLY A 277 9.12 3.35 -22.20
N GLY A 278 10.19 3.91 -21.63
CA GLY A 278 10.79 3.43 -20.39
C GLY A 278 9.90 3.74 -19.18
N LEU A 279 10.06 2.94 -18.12
CA LEU A 279 9.42 3.22 -16.84
C LEU A 279 10.19 4.30 -16.09
N ALA A 280 9.43 5.19 -15.43
CA ALA A 280 9.98 6.26 -14.62
C ALA A 280 9.21 6.40 -13.31
N THR A 281 9.96 6.70 -12.26
CA THR A 281 9.43 7.17 -10.99
C THR A 281 9.48 8.68 -10.97
N VAL A 282 8.36 9.31 -10.62
CA VAL A 282 8.19 10.75 -10.67
C VAL A 282 7.83 11.24 -9.28
N ARG A 283 8.69 12.07 -8.69
CA ARG A 283 8.51 12.62 -7.36
C ARG A 283 8.26 14.11 -7.45
N VAL A 284 7.19 14.56 -6.84
CA VAL A 284 6.79 15.96 -6.82
C VAL A 284 7.17 16.58 -5.49
N LYS A 285 7.90 17.69 -5.55
CA LYS A 285 8.19 18.53 -4.38
C LYS A 285 7.18 19.67 -4.31
N GLY A 286 6.32 19.64 -3.29
CA GLY A 286 5.29 20.64 -3.07
C GLY A 286 4.16 20.54 -4.10
N ALA A 287 2.94 20.32 -3.60
CA ALA A 287 1.73 20.47 -4.38
C ALA A 287 0.96 21.68 -3.84
N LEU A 288 0.44 22.52 -4.72
CA LEU A 288 -0.46 23.62 -4.38
C LEU A 288 -1.89 23.18 -4.63
N LEU A 289 -2.83 23.63 -3.81
CA LEU A 289 -4.26 23.38 -3.99
C LEU A 289 -4.97 24.68 -4.35
N ALA A 290 -5.83 24.61 -5.35
CA ALA A 290 -6.79 25.65 -5.70
C ALA A 290 -8.21 25.07 -5.65
N LEU A 291 -9.21 25.89 -5.28
CA LEU A 291 -10.61 25.50 -5.40
C LEU A 291 -10.99 25.28 -6.86
N ALA A 292 -11.84 24.28 -7.14
CA ALA A 292 -12.23 23.93 -8.50
C ALA A 292 -12.87 25.12 -9.26
N ASP A 293 -13.67 25.94 -8.58
CA ASP A 293 -14.37 27.09 -9.20
C ASP A 293 -13.46 28.31 -9.43
N ALA A 294 -12.38 28.46 -8.66
CA ALA A 294 -11.42 29.55 -8.81
C ALA A 294 -10.41 29.30 -9.95
N ALA A 295 -10.23 28.05 -10.38
CA ALA A 295 -9.32 27.69 -11.46
C ALA A 295 -9.91 27.93 -12.86
N GLU A 296 -11.23 28.08 -12.99
CA GLU A 296 -11.91 28.41 -14.26
C GLU A 296 -12.10 29.93 -14.45
N ALA A 297 -12.02 30.71 -13.39
CA ALA A 297 -12.15 32.16 -13.41
C ALA A 297 -10.78 32.88 -13.50
N GLY A 298 -10.19 32.90 -14.69
CA GLY A 298 -9.29 34.02 -15.05
C GLY A 298 -7.78 33.77 -15.12
N VAL A 299 -7.34 32.64 -15.70
CA VAL A 299 -6.01 32.58 -16.32
C VAL A 299 -6.18 32.03 -17.73
N ALA A 300 -5.96 32.89 -18.73
CA ALA A 300 -5.78 32.49 -20.12
C ALA A 300 -4.78 31.31 -20.19
N PRO A 301 -4.90 30.38 -21.14
CA PRO A 301 -4.05 29.17 -21.22
C PRO A 301 -2.53 29.42 -21.34
N ASP A 302 -2.07 30.67 -21.25
CA ASP A 302 -0.74 31.11 -21.66
C ASP A 302 0.18 31.61 -20.53
N THR A 303 -0.21 31.57 -19.25
CA THR A 303 0.71 32.11 -18.22
C THR A 303 1.80 31.15 -17.78
N HIS A 304 1.62 29.81 -17.80
CA HIS A 304 2.73 28.84 -17.71
C HIS A 304 2.32 27.46 -18.27
N PRO A 305 2.66 27.09 -19.52
CA PRO A 305 2.32 25.79 -20.14
C PRO A 305 3.12 24.59 -19.57
N ALA A 306 3.64 24.71 -18.35
CA ALA A 306 4.49 23.73 -17.67
C ALA A 306 3.96 23.38 -16.27
N GLU A 307 2.70 23.68 -15.98
CA GLU A 307 2.06 23.28 -14.73
C GLU A 307 1.17 22.06 -14.92
N ASN A 308 1.42 21.02 -14.13
CA ASN A 308 0.57 19.85 -14.04
C ASN A 308 -0.67 20.21 -13.23
N ARG A 309 -1.85 19.85 -13.77
CA ARG A 309 -3.15 20.11 -13.13
C ARG A 309 -3.90 18.82 -12.96
N PHE A 310 -4.24 18.46 -11.73
CA PHE A 310 -5.01 17.25 -11.43
C PHE A 310 -6.28 17.62 -10.67
N ARG A 311 -7.45 17.23 -11.20
CA ARG A 311 -8.71 17.40 -10.46
C ARG A 311 -8.84 16.34 -9.38
N GLY A 312 -9.28 16.75 -8.20
CA GLY A 312 -9.51 15.88 -7.07
C GLY A 312 -10.55 16.43 -6.09
N VAL A 313 -10.74 15.71 -5.01
CA VAL A 313 -11.63 16.06 -3.91
C VAL A 313 -10.84 16.01 -2.62
N VAL A 314 -11.03 16.98 -1.73
CA VAL A 314 -10.38 16.99 -0.42
C VAL A 314 -10.89 15.81 0.41
N GLU A 315 -10.00 14.87 0.73
CA GLU A 315 -10.31 13.71 1.56
C GLU A 315 -10.04 13.99 3.04
N ARG A 316 -9.01 14.78 3.33
CA ARG A 316 -8.60 15.07 4.72
C ARG A 316 -7.87 16.40 4.84
N VAL A 317 -8.15 17.13 5.91
CA VAL A 317 -7.39 18.32 6.33
C VAL A 317 -6.87 18.09 7.74
N THR A 318 -5.55 18.13 7.91
CA THR A 318 -4.88 18.00 9.21
C THR A 318 -4.19 19.32 9.53
N ARG A 319 -4.64 20.01 10.58
CA ARG A 319 -3.99 21.26 11.03
C ARG A 319 -2.86 20.95 12.02
N GLY A 320 -1.66 21.44 11.73
CA GLY A 320 -0.53 21.45 12.65
C GLY A 320 -0.36 22.83 13.31
N ALA A 321 0.75 23.00 14.05
CA ALA A 321 1.04 24.24 14.77
C ALA A 321 1.38 25.42 13.83
N ASP A 322 2.10 25.16 12.74
CA ASP A 322 2.57 26.21 11.81
C ASP A 322 2.05 26.05 10.38
N VAL A 323 1.64 24.83 10.02
CA VAL A 323 1.17 24.46 8.67
C VAL A 323 0.04 23.46 8.77
N ALA A 324 -0.75 23.36 7.71
CA ALA A 324 -1.73 22.31 7.53
C ALA A 324 -1.34 21.37 6.39
N GLU A 325 -1.64 20.09 6.57
CA GLU A 325 -1.58 19.08 5.53
C GLU A 325 -3.00 18.87 4.97
N VAL A 326 -3.15 19.01 3.65
CA VAL A 326 -4.40 18.72 2.96
C VAL A 326 -4.16 17.57 1.99
N VAL A 327 -4.95 16.51 2.13
CA VAL A 327 -4.90 15.34 1.25
C VAL A 327 -6.08 15.40 0.30
N ALA A 328 -5.79 15.42 -0.99
CA ALA A 328 -6.77 15.36 -2.07
C ALA A 328 -6.73 14.00 -2.76
N ALA A 329 -7.89 13.40 -2.98
CA ALA A 329 -8.07 12.19 -3.78
C ALA A 329 -8.40 12.56 -5.22
N LEU A 330 -7.62 12.06 -6.17
CA LEU A 330 -7.87 12.19 -7.60
C LEU A 330 -8.92 11.16 -8.08
N ALA A 331 -9.44 11.33 -9.29
CA ALA A 331 -10.48 10.45 -9.86
C ALA A 331 -10.08 8.97 -9.97
N ASP A 332 -8.79 8.68 -10.08
CA ASP A 332 -8.22 7.32 -10.13
C ASP A 332 -7.94 6.73 -8.73
N GLY A 333 -8.27 7.47 -7.66
CA GLY A 333 -8.01 7.07 -6.27
C GLY A 333 -6.60 7.39 -5.78
N THR A 334 -5.75 8.00 -6.62
CA THR A 334 -4.43 8.48 -6.18
C THR A 334 -4.61 9.62 -5.17
N ARG A 335 -3.88 9.56 -4.05
CA ARG A 335 -3.87 10.62 -3.04
C ARG A 335 -2.66 11.52 -3.23
N ILE A 336 -2.90 12.83 -3.24
CA ILE A 336 -1.87 13.85 -3.23
C ILE A 336 -1.95 14.61 -1.91
N SER A 337 -0.82 14.74 -1.21
CA SER A 337 -0.67 15.59 -0.04
C SER A 337 -0.07 16.95 -0.43
N ALA A 338 -0.70 18.02 0.04
CA ALA A 338 -0.25 19.39 -0.09
C ALA A 338 -0.04 20.00 1.30
N THR A 339 1.03 20.77 1.46
CA THR A 339 1.27 21.54 2.69
C THR A 339 0.89 23.00 2.45
N LEU A 340 0.05 23.54 3.31
CA LEU A 340 -0.41 24.92 3.26
C LEU A 340 -0.04 25.66 4.55
N GLY A 341 0.26 26.95 4.44
CA GLY A 341 0.31 27.83 5.61
C GLY A 341 -1.08 27.98 6.24
N LEU A 342 -1.14 28.23 7.54
CA LEU A 342 -2.42 28.38 8.25
C LEU A 342 -3.27 29.53 7.72
N ASP A 343 -2.64 30.63 7.28
CA ASP A 343 -3.32 31.77 6.66
C ASP A 343 -3.99 31.37 5.33
N ALA A 344 -3.26 30.68 4.45
CA ALA A 344 -3.77 30.18 3.18
C ALA A 344 -4.92 29.17 3.38
N LEU A 345 -4.86 28.33 4.43
CA LEU A 345 -5.97 27.43 4.77
C LEU A 345 -7.20 28.21 5.27
N ALA A 346 -7.00 29.28 6.05
CA ALA A 346 -8.08 30.11 6.56
C ALA A 346 -8.79 30.90 5.44
N GLU A 347 -8.04 31.33 4.43
CA GLU A 347 -8.54 32.00 3.24
C GLU A 347 -9.32 31.03 2.32
N LEU A 348 -8.74 29.87 2.00
CA LEU A 348 -9.32 28.91 1.06
C LEU A 348 -10.47 28.08 1.67
N ARG A 349 -10.54 27.99 3.00
CA ARG A 349 -11.61 27.32 3.78
C ARG A 349 -11.91 25.87 3.35
N PHE A 350 -10.90 25.14 2.86
CA PHE A 350 -11.09 23.75 2.43
C PHE A 350 -11.77 22.89 3.51
N CYS A 351 -12.85 22.25 3.09
CA CYS A 351 -13.60 21.26 3.83
C CYS A 351 -13.45 19.89 3.17
N GLN A 352 -13.61 18.83 3.96
CA GLN A 352 -13.67 17.48 3.41
C GLN A 352 -14.86 17.38 2.44
N GLY A 353 -14.60 16.88 1.23
CA GLY A 353 -15.59 16.80 0.15
C GLY A 353 -15.50 17.93 -0.89
N ASP A 354 -14.69 18.96 -0.66
CA ASP A 354 -14.54 20.06 -1.60
C ASP A 354 -13.81 19.64 -2.88
N GLY A 355 -14.30 20.09 -4.03
CA GLY A 355 -13.63 19.94 -5.31
C GLY A 355 -12.39 20.85 -5.39
N VAL A 356 -11.24 20.26 -5.70
CA VAL A 356 -9.96 20.97 -5.79
C VAL A 356 -9.20 20.63 -7.06
N THR A 357 -8.38 21.58 -7.50
CA THR A 357 -7.35 21.35 -8.51
C THR A 357 -6.00 21.37 -7.81
N VAL A 358 -5.27 20.27 -7.94
CA VAL A 358 -3.88 20.16 -7.53
C VAL A 358 -2.99 20.73 -8.63
N LEU A 359 -2.16 21.70 -8.28
CA LEU A 359 -1.18 22.32 -9.17
C LEU A 359 0.23 21.89 -8.78
N VAL A 360 1.00 21.43 -9.77
CA VAL A 360 2.39 21.01 -9.60
C VAL A 360 3.25 21.57 -10.72
N SER A 361 4.24 22.38 -10.37
CA SER A 361 5.21 22.89 -11.34
C SER A 361 6.02 21.75 -11.95
N ALA A 362 6.15 21.69 -13.28
CA ALA A 362 7.01 20.69 -13.94
C ALA A 362 8.48 20.79 -13.53
N PHE A 363 8.93 21.94 -13.00
CA PHE A 363 10.29 22.12 -12.48
C PHE A 363 10.49 21.59 -11.05
N SER A 364 9.40 21.37 -10.30
CA SER A 364 9.46 20.74 -8.98
C SER A 364 9.32 19.22 -9.03
N VAL A 365 9.29 18.68 -10.26
CA VAL A 365 9.21 17.25 -10.55
C VAL A 365 10.60 16.66 -10.71
N ILE A 366 10.91 15.67 -9.89
CA ILE A 366 12.13 14.88 -9.93
C ILE A 366 11.81 13.55 -10.60
N VAL A 367 12.52 13.23 -11.68
CA VAL A 367 12.35 11.97 -12.42
C VAL A 367 13.52 11.04 -12.13
N SER A 368 13.25 9.75 -11.97
CA SER A 368 14.26 8.69 -11.82
C SER A 368 13.89 7.50 -12.69
N ALA A 369 14.89 6.85 -13.29
CA ALA A 369 14.68 5.64 -14.08
C ALA A 369 14.17 4.49 -13.20
N GLY A 370 13.20 3.73 -13.72
CA GLY A 370 12.57 2.58 -13.06
C GLY A 370 13.32 1.26 -13.22
#